data_AF-A0A2I1MVY3-F1
#
_entry.id   AF-A0A2I1MVY3-F1
#
_cell.length_a   1.000
_cell.length_b   1.000
_cell.length_c   1.000
_cell.angle_alpha   90.00
_cell.angle_beta   90.00
_cell.angle_gamma   90.00
#
_symmetry.space_group_name_H-M   'P 1'
#
loop_
_entity.id
_entity.type
_entity.pdbx_description
1 polymer ?
#
loop_
_entity_poly.entity_id
_entity_poly.type
_entity_poly.pdbx_seq_one_letter_code
_entity_poly.pdbx_strand_id
1 'polypeptide(L)'
;MGEKGSIPTGLRTIQNWIGGSNHTPFGAEFIPAPPRLVHDLVDDLCLYLDGASHGALIQAAIAHAQFETIHPFADGNGRVGRALIHGILLRRGLTEYTILPVCLVLGTWSKSKATCLFAPSSVGKSSP
;
A
#
# COMPACT_ATOMS: atom_id res chain seq x y z
N MET A 1 15.39 31.24 -10.94
CA MET A 1 13.99 30.91 -10.60
C MET A 1 13.80 29.42 -10.71
N GLY A 2 13.99 28.66 -9.62
CA GLY A 2 13.70 27.24 -9.60
C GLY A 2 12.21 27.05 -9.33
N GLU A 3 11.49 26.42 -10.26
CA GLU A 3 10.10 26.07 -10.05
C GLU A 3 9.99 25.18 -8.80
N LYS A 4 9.19 25.61 -7.82
CA LYS A 4 8.79 24.76 -6.71
C LYS A 4 8.12 23.52 -7.33
N GLY A 5 8.81 22.38 -7.31
CA GLY A 5 8.25 21.10 -7.74
C GLY A 5 7.00 20.81 -6.90
N SER A 6 5.84 21.16 -7.45
CA SER A 6 4.56 20.92 -6.81
C SER A 6 4.32 19.42 -6.87
N ILE A 7 4.25 18.77 -5.71
CA ILE A 7 3.84 17.37 -5.63
C ILE A 7 2.47 17.24 -6.33
N PRO A 8 2.32 16.37 -7.34
CA PRO A 8 1.06 16.18 -8.02
C PRO A 8 -0.02 15.82 -7.00
N THR A 9 -1.16 16.52 -7.06
CA THR A 9 -2.30 16.23 -6.19
C THR A 9 -3.25 15.24 -6.87
N GLY A 10 -3.95 14.44 -6.07
CA GLY A 10 -4.85 13.40 -6.58
C GLY A 10 -4.12 12.12 -7.00
N LEU A 11 -4.85 11.24 -7.69
CA LEU A 11 -4.31 9.96 -8.17
C LEU A 11 -3.18 10.21 -9.17
N ARG A 12 -2.11 9.42 -9.06
CA ARG A 12 -0.97 9.53 -9.96
C ARG A 12 -1.37 9.17 -11.39
N THR A 13 -0.84 9.92 -12.34
CA THR A 13 -0.96 9.64 -13.78
C THR A 13 0.34 9.09 -14.37
N ILE A 14 1.42 9.11 -13.57
CA ILE A 14 2.76 8.66 -13.94
C ILE A 14 3.11 7.41 -13.13
N GLN A 15 3.84 6.47 -13.75
CA GLN A 15 4.29 5.25 -13.08
C GLN A 15 5.24 5.58 -11.93
N ASN A 16 4.96 5.03 -10.75
CA ASN A 16 5.88 5.06 -9.61
C ASN A 16 6.61 3.72 -9.48
N TRP A 17 7.69 3.70 -8.71
CA TRP A 17 8.37 2.47 -8.28
C TRP A 17 9.02 2.66 -6.91
N ILE A 18 9.24 1.56 -6.20
CA ILE A 18 9.85 1.54 -4.86
C ILE A 18 11.22 0.90 -4.97
N GLY A 19 12.25 1.56 -4.46
CA GLY A 19 13.65 1.11 -4.54
C GLY A 19 14.27 1.34 -5.93
N GLY A 20 15.59 1.14 -6.05
CA GLY A 20 16.32 1.33 -7.31
C GLY A 20 16.69 2.78 -7.63
N SER A 21 16.78 3.12 -8.92
CA SER A 21 17.19 4.44 -9.41
C SER A 21 16.02 5.41 -9.60
N ASN A 22 16.23 6.73 -9.46
CA ASN A 22 15.17 7.74 -9.63
C ASN A 22 14.70 7.97 -11.08
N HIS A 23 15.34 7.33 -12.06
CA HIS A 23 15.12 7.62 -13.49
C HIS A 23 14.58 6.44 -14.27
N THR A 24 14.84 5.21 -13.81
CA THR A 24 14.38 4.01 -14.50
C THR A 24 13.91 2.97 -13.48
N PRO A 25 12.88 2.18 -13.82
CA PRO A 25 12.42 1.08 -12.99
C PRO A 25 13.42 -0.09 -12.96
N PHE A 26 14.54 0.01 -13.70
CA PHE A 26 15.57 -1.01 -13.71
C PHE A 26 16.23 -1.07 -12.33
N GLY A 27 16.12 -2.23 -11.66
CA GLY A 27 16.58 -2.41 -10.29
C GLY A 27 15.62 -1.90 -9.22
N ALA A 28 14.36 -1.57 -9.57
CA ALA A 28 13.33 -1.32 -8.58
C ALA A 28 13.01 -2.60 -7.79
N GLU A 29 12.78 -2.46 -6.49
CA GLU A 29 12.35 -3.55 -5.60
C GLU A 29 10.88 -3.91 -5.86
N PHE A 30 10.07 -2.90 -6.22
CA PHE A 30 8.67 -3.10 -6.55
C PHE A 30 8.14 -2.06 -7.55
N ILE A 31 7.29 -2.53 -8.48
CA ILE A 31 6.56 -1.71 -9.45
C ILE A 31 5.06 -1.87 -9.17
N PRO A 32 4.39 -0.84 -8.61
CA PRO A 32 2.95 -0.83 -8.37
C PRO A 32 2.10 -0.86 -9.64
N ALA A 33 0.78 -0.94 -9.46
CA ALA A 33 -0.21 -0.94 -10.53
C ALA A 33 0.05 0.15 -11.60
N PRO A 34 -0.24 -0.12 -12.89
CA PRO A 34 -0.09 0.88 -13.94
C PRO A 34 -1.08 2.03 -13.74
N PRO A 35 -0.71 3.30 -14.01
CA PRO A 35 -1.54 4.48 -13.75
C PRO A 35 -2.97 4.39 -14.28
N ARG A 36 -3.16 3.78 -15.46
CA ARG A 36 -4.48 3.63 -16.09
C ARG A 36 -5.49 2.82 -15.26
N LEU A 37 -5.02 1.93 -14.39
CA LEU A 37 -5.88 1.07 -13.56
C LEU A 37 -6.09 1.64 -12.15
N VAL A 38 -5.38 2.70 -11.79
CA VAL A 38 -5.35 3.18 -10.40
C VAL A 38 -6.72 3.65 -9.95
N HIS A 39 -7.45 4.36 -10.82
CA HIS A 39 -8.78 4.85 -10.52
C HIS A 39 -9.73 3.69 -10.19
N ASP A 40 -9.86 2.74 -11.11
CA ASP A 40 -10.76 1.58 -10.95
C ASP A 40 -10.41 0.73 -9.71
N LEU A 41 -9.12 0.55 -9.44
CA LEU A 41 -8.66 -0.20 -8.27
C LEU A 41 -8.92 0.53 -6.94
N VAL A 42 -8.83 1.86 -6.93
CA VAL A 42 -9.19 2.66 -5.76
C VAL A 42 -10.71 2.64 -5.54
N ASP A 43 -11.49 2.71 -6.59
CA ASP A 43 -12.96 2.60 -6.50
C ASP A 43 -13.38 1.23 -5.94
N ASP A 44 -12.78 0.14 -6.43
CA ASP A 44 -13.01 -1.21 -5.90
C ASP A 44 -12.62 -1.32 -4.42
N LEU A 45 -11.50 -0.72 -4.02
CA LEU A 45 -11.10 -0.65 -2.61
C LEU A 45 -12.11 0.13 -1.76
N CYS A 46 -12.65 1.25 -2.28
CA CYS A 46 -13.69 2.01 -1.59
C CYS A 46 -14.96 1.17 -1.41
N LEU A 47 -15.40 0.46 -2.44
CA LEU A 47 -16.55 -0.46 -2.37
C LEU A 47 -16.32 -1.54 -1.31
N TYR A 48 -15.13 -2.14 -1.25
CA TYR A 48 -14.77 -3.10 -0.21
C TYR A 48 -14.81 -2.51 1.21
N LEU A 49 -14.37 -1.26 1.37
CA LEU A 49 -14.37 -0.55 2.65
C LEU A 49 -15.77 -0.21 3.15
N ASP A 50 -16.74 -0.04 2.26
CA ASP A 50 -18.15 0.16 2.62
C ASP A 50 -18.85 -1.12 3.05
N GLY A 51 -18.27 -2.27 2.70
CA GLY A 51 -18.67 -3.56 3.23
C GLY A 51 -18.26 -3.79 4.69
N ALA A 52 -18.80 -4.88 5.24
CA ALA A 52 -18.49 -5.37 6.58
C ALA A 52 -18.21 -6.88 6.60
N SER A 53 -17.69 -7.42 5.48
CA SER A 53 -17.49 -8.87 5.29
C SER A 53 -16.51 -9.49 6.28
N HIS A 54 -15.61 -8.69 6.86
CA HIS A 54 -14.58 -9.14 7.78
C HIS A 54 -14.62 -8.38 9.12
N GLY A 55 -14.01 -8.99 10.15
CA GLY A 55 -13.70 -8.30 11.40
C GLY A 55 -12.78 -7.10 11.13
N ALA A 56 -12.91 -6.03 11.92
CA ALA A 56 -12.30 -4.74 11.61
C ALA A 56 -10.76 -4.76 11.52
N LEU A 57 -10.08 -5.58 12.33
CA LEU A 57 -8.63 -5.76 12.21
C LEU A 57 -8.23 -6.42 10.88
N ILE A 58 -8.98 -7.43 10.45
CA ILE A 58 -8.75 -8.14 9.17
C ILE A 58 -9.04 -7.18 8.01
N GLN A 59 -10.15 -6.45 8.07
CA GLN A 59 -10.49 -5.45 7.06
C GLN A 59 -9.41 -4.37 6.94
N ALA A 60 -8.90 -3.86 8.07
CA ALA A 60 -7.83 -2.88 8.08
C ALA A 60 -6.51 -3.41 7.49
N ALA A 61 -6.15 -4.66 7.81
CA ALA A 61 -4.96 -5.30 7.26
C ALA A 61 -5.07 -5.50 5.73
N ILE A 62 -6.19 -6.01 5.25
CA ILE A 62 -6.45 -6.20 3.82
C ILE A 62 -6.44 -4.86 3.09
N ALA A 63 -7.16 -3.87 3.60
CA ALA A 63 -7.25 -2.55 2.97
C ALA A 63 -5.88 -1.85 2.89
N HIS A 64 -5.08 -1.93 3.95
CA HIS A 64 -3.72 -1.39 3.94
C HIS A 64 -2.83 -2.10 2.92
N ALA A 65 -2.86 -3.44 2.89
CA ALA A 65 -2.07 -4.21 1.93
C ALA A 65 -2.45 -3.83 0.49
N GLN A 66 -3.75 -3.81 0.19
CA GLN A 66 -4.25 -3.45 -1.13
C GLN A 66 -3.88 -2.01 -1.51
N PHE A 67 -4.02 -1.06 -0.58
CA PHE A 67 -3.64 0.33 -0.81
C PHE A 67 -2.15 0.48 -1.14
N GLU A 68 -1.26 -0.20 -0.42
CA GLU A 68 0.19 -0.18 -0.71
C GLU A 68 0.52 -0.81 -2.06
N THR A 69 -0.19 -1.87 -2.47
CA THR A 69 -0.05 -2.51 -3.78
C THR A 69 -0.54 -1.61 -4.92
N ILE A 70 -1.66 -0.90 -4.74
CA ILE A 70 -2.17 0.06 -5.73
C ILE A 70 -1.26 1.29 -5.81
N HIS A 71 -0.74 1.73 -4.66
CA HIS A 71 0.17 2.86 -4.49
C HIS A 71 -0.32 4.17 -5.14
N PRO A 72 -1.56 4.62 -4.85
CA PRO A 72 -2.33 5.55 -5.67
C PRO A 72 -1.67 6.92 -5.90
N PHE A 73 -0.88 7.43 -4.96
CA PHE A 73 -0.34 8.79 -4.99
C PHE A 73 1.11 8.85 -5.48
N ALA A 74 1.56 10.05 -5.88
CA ALA A 74 2.95 10.29 -6.29
C ALA A 74 3.94 10.21 -5.10
N ASP A 75 3.53 10.67 -3.92
CA ASP A 75 4.25 10.51 -2.65
C ASP A 75 3.25 10.36 -1.50
N GLY A 76 3.72 9.84 -0.35
CA GLY A 76 2.95 9.80 0.89
C GLY A 76 2.06 8.58 1.06
N ASN A 77 2.13 7.60 0.15
CA ASN A 77 1.36 6.36 0.24
C ASN A 77 1.54 5.67 1.60
N GLY A 78 2.77 5.52 2.08
CA GLY A 78 3.01 4.93 3.40
C GLY A 78 2.34 5.68 4.56
N ARG A 79 2.22 7.01 4.49
CA ARG A 79 1.53 7.81 5.53
C ARG A 79 0.02 7.60 5.44
N VAL A 80 -0.54 7.63 4.23
CA VAL A 80 -1.97 7.45 3.99
C VAL A 80 -2.41 6.03 4.32
N GLY A 81 -1.66 5.01 3.92
CA GLY A 81 -1.95 3.61 4.23
C GLY A 81 -2.06 3.37 5.74
N ARG A 82 -1.13 3.92 6.52
CA ARG A 82 -1.20 3.83 7.99
C ARG A 82 -2.38 4.61 8.58
N ALA A 83 -2.66 5.80 8.07
CA ALA A 83 -3.84 6.56 8.47
C ALA A 83 -5.14 5.79 8.16
N LEU A 84 -5.18 5.06 7.05
CA LEU A 84 -6.31 4.23 6.64
C LEU A 84 -6.59 3.11 7.67
N ILE A 85 -5.55 2.45 8.20
CA ILE A 85 -5.72 1.47 9.29
C ILE A 85 -6.47 2.11 10.45
N HIS A 86 -6.01 3.28 10.92
CA HIS A 86 -6.64 3.98 12.04
C HIS A 86 -8.08 4.38 11.73
N GLY A 87 -8.34 4.91 10.53
CA GLY A 87 -9.68 5.30 10.09
C GLY A 87 -10.66 4.13 10.12
N ILE A 88 -10.23 2.94 9.67
CA ILE A 88 -11.07 1.72 9.69
C ILE A 88 -11.37 1.29 11.12
N LEU A 89 -10.36 1.26 12.00
CA LEU A 89 -10.55 0.83 13.40
C LEU A 89 -11.45 1.80 14.18
N LEU A 90 -11.31 3.11 13.93
CA LEU A 90 -12.18 4.15 14.48
C LEU A 90 -13.62 4.00 13.97
N ARG A 91 -13.82 3.90 12.65
CA ARG A 91 -15.16 3.73 12.03
C ARG A 91 -15.86 2.47 12.54
N ARG A 92 -15.11 1.42 12.86
CA ARG A 92 -15.63 0.13 13.32
C ARG A 92 -15.70 0.01 14.85
N GLY A 93 -15.40 1.08 15.60
CA GLY A 93 -15.54 1.14 17.06
C GLY A 93 -14.52 0.32 17.86
N LEU A 94 -13.40 -0.10 17.26
CA LEU A 94 -12.36 -0.86 17.97
C LEU A 94 -11.36 0.03 18.72
N THR A 95 -11.28 1.31 18.36
CA THR A 95 -10.44 2.30 19.03
C THR A 95 -11.24 3.58 19.14
N GLU A 96 -11.27 4.21 20.31
CA GLU A 96 -11.97 5.50 20.49
C GLU A 96 -11.00 6.69 20.38
N TYR A 97 -9.76 6.56 20.87
CA TYR A 97 -8.79 7.66 20.91
C TYR A 97 -7.32 7.24 20.68
N THR A 98 -7.04 5.94 20.51
CA THR A 98 -5.65 5.44 20.48
C THR A 98 -5.15 5.23 19.05
N ILE A 99 -4.08 5.95 18.70
CA ILE A 99 -3.24 5.61 17.55
C ILE A 99 -2.42 4.38 17.94
N LEU A 100 -2.85 3.19 17.51
CA LEU A 100 -2.02 1.99 17.61
C LEU A 100 -0.64 2.26 16.98
N PRO A 101 0.48 1.98 17.65
CA PRO A 101 1.80 2.19 17.08
C PRO A 101 2.13 1.06 16.08
N VAL A 102 1.34 0.97 15.00
CA VAL A 102 1.50 -0.02 13.92
C VAL A 102 2.91 0.08 13.34
N CYS A 103 3.47 1.29 13.24
CA CYS A 103 4.87 1.50 12.85
C CYS A 103 5.89 0.81 13.75
N LEU A 104 5.65 0.81 15.07
CA LEU A 104 6.59 0.24 16.05
C LEU A 104 6.60 -1.28 15.94
N VAL A 105 5.42 -1.89 15.87
CA VAL A 105 5.28 -3.34 15.66
C VAL A 105 5.80 -3.74 14.30
N LEU A 106 5.54 -2.98 13.23
CA LEU A 106 6.09 -3.31 11.91
C LEU A 106 7.61 -3.06 11.82
N GLY A 107 8.15 -2.10 12.56
CA GLY A 107 9.57 -1.75 12.57
C GLY A 107 10.44 -2.77 13.31
N THR A 108 9.94 -3.34 14.41
CA THR A 108 10.65 -4.40 15.15
C THR A 108 10.81 -5.68 14.34
N TRP A 109 9.97 -5.91 13.32
CA TRP A 109 10.02 -7.08 12.43
C TRP A 109 10.56 -6.75 11.02
N SER A 110 11.16 -5.57 10.81
CA SER A 110 11.58 -5.12 9.48
C SER A 110 12.66 -5.99 8.82
N LYS A 111 13.43 -6.77 9.59
CA LYS A 111 14.41 -7.73 9.04
C LYS A 111 13.78 -8.94 8.35
N SER A 112 12.46 -9.13 8.44
CA SER A 112 11.76 -10.32 7.92
C SER A 112 10.71 -10.03 6.83
N LYS A 113 10.49 -8.76 6.43
CA LYS A 113 9.36 -8.40 5.54
C LYS A 113 9.56 -8.70 4.06
N ALA A 114 10.80 -8.66 3.56
CA ALA A 114 11.06 -8.80 2.12
C ALA A 114 10.56 -10.15 1.56
N THR A 115 10.47 -11.19 2.39
CA THR A 115 10.13 -12.54 1.94
C THR A 115 8.62 -12.81 1.81
N CYS A 116 7.76 -12.07 2.51
CA CYS A 116 6.33 -12.39 2.59
C CYS A 116 5.48 -11.66 1.53
N LEU A 117 5.83 -10.42 1.20
CA LEU A 117 5.05 -9.63 0.24
C LEU A 117 5.36 -9.99 -1.23
N PHE A 118 6.54 -10.58 -1.48
CA PHE A 118 7.02 -10.99 -2.80
C PHE A 118 7.58 -12.42 -2.77
N ALA A 119 6.80 -13.40 -2.33
CA ALA A 119 7.15 -14.79 -2.56
C ALA A 119 6.87 -15.14 -4.03
N PRO A 120 7.88 -15.38 -4.89
CA PRO A 120 7.63 -15.93 -6.20
C PRO A 120 7.06 -17.34 -6.04
N SER A 121 5.96 -17.62 -6.72
CA SER A 121 5.43 -18.97 -6.86
C SER A 121 6.46 -19.81 -7.62
N SER A 122 7.32 -20.54 -6.91
CA SER A 122 8.17 -21.56 -7.52
C SER A 122 7.27 -22.73 -7.92
N VAL A 123 6.78 -22.69 -9.16
CA VAL A 123 6.28 -23.87 -9.85
C VAL A 123 7.43 -24.88 -9.86
N GLY A 124 7.23 -25.99 -9.14
CA GLY A 124 8.15 -27.11 -9.12
C GLY A 124 8.39 -27.61 -10.54
N LYS A 125 9.63 -27.48 -11.02
CA LYS A 125 10.11 -28.31 -12.11
C LYS A 125 10.60 -29.62 -11.51
N SER A 126 9.71 -30.60 -11.45
CA SER A 126 10.12 -32.00 -11.47
C SER A 126 10.47 -32.35 -12.92
N SER A 127 11.67 -32.89 -13.13
CA SER A 127 12.07 -33.55 -14.37
C SER A 127 13.29 -34.43 -14.07
N PRO A 128 13.48 -35.50 -14.84
CA PRO A 128 12.73 -36.75 -14.84
C PRO A 128 13.47 -37.87 -14.09
#